data_AF-A0AAN7BQQ3-F1
#
_entry.id   AF-A0AAN7BQQ3-F1
#
_cell.length_a   1.000
_cell.length_b   1.000
_cell.length_c   1.000
_cell.angle_alpha   90.00
_cell.angle_beta   90.00
_cell.angle_gamma   90.00
#
_symmetry.space_group_name_H-M   'P 1'
#
loop_
_entity.id
_entity.type
_entity.pdbx_description
1 polymer ?
#
loop_
_entity_poly.entity_id
_entity_poly.type
_entity_poly.pdbx_seq_one_letter_code
_entity_poly.pdbx_strand_id
1 'polypeptide(L)'
;MLRCKISFLLSTSTRSIIKPSKSSFLHFGPLITTTTTNHYQARQKVARSVAFSPRKSFSTTTTRKMSDEDYLAFLNKANQNPSEGVANTSSTDNKPAAFKTLGEGVDVPKVLQEAVKDEWYISDADEKFQAVGLKSLRGNKQLPDEEEFAKMIGHWDPENAEVEILDPVDWDGDGKYNKVLEGVRKAGGGGDVRVYKVGRGDGVRWEYWVLTLGEGNKVLGAKVLAVES
;
A
#
# COMPACT_ATOMS: atom_id res chain seq x y z
N MET A 1 64.56 -0.25 1.46
CA MET A 1 64.69 -1.63 0.92
C MET A 1 63.94 -2.57 1.83
N LEU A 2 62.79 -3.10 1.43
CA LEU A 2 62.42 -4.50 1.65
C LEU A 2 61.18 -4.78 0.79
N ARG A 3 61.38 -5.65 -0.19
CA ARG A 3 60.35 -6.17 -1.09
C ARG A 3 59.59 -7.26 -0.34
N CYS A 4 58.26 -7.23 -0.37
CA CYS A 4 57.47 -8.45 -0.22
C CYS A 4 56.54 -8.57 -1.43
N LYS A 5 56.43 -9.79 -1.90
CA LYS A 5 56.14 -10.23 -3.27
C LYS A 5 55.06 -11.31 -3.13
N ILE A 6 54.17 -11.43 -4.14
CA ILE A 6 53.43 -12.66 -4.51
C ILE A 6 52.18 -12.89 -3.59
N SER A 7 50.95 -13.13 -4.05
CA SER A 7 50.49 -13.89 -5.22
C SER A 7 49.10 -13.45 -5.69
N PHE A 8 48.93 -13.42 -7.02
CA PHE A 8 47.64 -13.56 -7.70
C PHE A 8 47.17 -15.02 -7.59
N LEU A 9 45.88 -15.24 -7.30
CA LEU A 9 45.19 -16.49 -7.64
C LEU A 9 43.87 -16.14 -8.32
N LEU A 10 43.84 -16.34 -9.64
CA LEU A 10 42.62 -16.53 -10.40
C LEU A 10 41.98 -17.84 -9.93
N SER A 11 40.69 -17.83 -9.62
CA SER A 11 39.89 -19.05 -9.54
C SER A 11 38.71 -18.94 -10.49
N THR A 12 38.62 -19.94 -11.34
CA THR A 12 37.85 -20.03 -12.57
C THR A 12 36.41 -20.45 -12.33
N SER A 13 35.54 -19.85 -13.16
CA SER A 13 34.18 -20.23 -13.53
C SER A 13 33.87 -21.73 -13.47
N THR A 14 32.80 -22.09 -12.75
CA THR A 14 32.06 -23.35 -12.93
C THR A 14 30.61 -23.04 -13.27
N ARG A 15 30.29 -23.09 -14.57
CA ARG A 15 28.93 -23.15 -15.10
C ARG A 15 28.33 -24.52 -14.77
N SER A 16 27.20 -24.54 -14.06
CA SER A 16 26.30 -25.70 -14.05
C SER A 16 25.15 -25.48 -15.02
N ILE A 17 25.09 -26.33 -16.03
CA ILE A 17 24.08 -26.36 -17.10
C ILE A 17 22.96 -27.30 -16.61
N ILE A 18 21.80 -26.74 -16.27
CA ILE A 18 20.59 -27.51 -16.01
C ILE A 18 19.80 -27.60 -17.33
N LYS A 19 19.57 -28.84 -17.76
CA LYS A 19 18.84 -29.20 -18.98
C LYS A 19 17.33 -29.06 -18.75
N PRO A 20 16.55 -28.50 -19.71
CA PRO A 20 15.09 -28.60 -19.66
C PRO A 20 14.63 -30.00 -20.15
N SER A 21 13.84 -30.68 -19.32
CA SER A 21 13.13 -31.89 -19.68
C SER A 21 11.96 -31.55 -20.60
N LYS A 22 11.91 -32.21 -21.76
CA LYS A 22 10.79 -32.18 -22.71
C LYS A 22 9.84 -33.31 -22.35
N SER A 23 8.57 -32.98 -22.09
CA SER A 23 7.45 -33.91 -22.25
C SER A 23 6.44 -33.30 -23.20
N SER A 24 6.16 -34.03 -24.29
CA SER A 24 5.19 -33.70 -25.32
C SER A 24 4.15 -34.82 -25.40
N PHE A 25 3.04 -34.51 -26.09
CA PHE A 25 1.93 -35.35 -26.58
C PHE A 25 0.73 -35.47 -25.62
N LEU A 26 -0.35 -34.70 -25.82
CA LEU A 26 -1.43 -34.79 -26.85
C LEU A 26 -2.34 -36.02 -26.66
N HIS A 27 -3.63 -35.78 -26.41
CA HIS A 27 -4.85 -36.33 -27.06
C HIS A 27 -6.10 -35.87 -26.26
N PHE A 28 -6.96 -35.02 -26.82
CA PHE A 28 -8.21 -35.33 -27.55
C PHE A 28 -9.31 -36.01 -26.70
N GLY A 29 -10.41 -35.29 -26.45
CA GLY A 29 -11.68 -35.82 -25.95
C GLY A 29 -12.63 -34.71 -25.46
N PRO A 30 -13.97 -34.85 -25.58
CA PRO A 30 -14.78 -33.86 -26.29
C PRO A 30 -15.60 -32.88 -25.44
N LEU A 31 -16.06 -31.85 -26.16
CA LEU A 31 -17.16 -30.93 -25.85
C LEU A 31 -18.39 -31.70 -25.31
N ILE A 32 -18.91 -31.28 -24.16
CA ILE A 32 -20.28 -31.62 -23.74
C ILE A 32 -20.99 -30.34 -23.31
N THR A 33 -21.96 -29.96 -24.13
CA THR A 33 -22.98 -28.94 -23.87
C THR A 33 -24.12 -29.60 -23.10
N THR A 34 -24.46 -29.11 -21.90
CA THR A 34 -25.78 -29.32 -21.26
C THR A 34 -26.05 -28.15 -20.31
N THR A 35 -26.77 -27.11 -20.72
CA THR A 35 -28.22 -26.93 -20.58
C THR A 35 -28.71 -26.83 -19.13
N THR A 36 -29.03 -25.58 -18.79
CA THR A 36 -29.92 -25.09 -17.73
C THR A 36 -31.08 -26.04 -17.43
N THR A 37 -31.30 -26.36 -16.15
CA THR A 37 -32.60 -26.86 -15.67
C THR A 37 -32.87 -26.27 -14.30
N ASN A 38 -33.71 -25.24 -14.31
CA ASN A 38 -34.35 -24.67 -13.13
C ASN A 38 -35.37 -25.66 -12.58
N HIS A 39 -35.14 -26.17 -11.37
CA HIS A 39 -36.17 -26.86 -10.62
C HIS A 39 -37.16 -25.84 -10.04
N TYR A 40 -38.30 -25.69 -10.72
CA TYR A 40 -39.50 -25.07 -10.16
C TYR A 40 -40.13 -26.02 -9.15
N GLN A 41 -39.95 -25.75 -7.86
CA GLN A 41 -40.81 -26.33 -6.82
C GLN A 41 -42.10 -25.53 -6.67
N ALA A 42 -43.18 -26.28 -6.55
CA ALA A 42 -44.55 -25.85 -6.57
C ALA A 42 -44.90 -24.94 -5.38
N ARG A 43 -45.69 -23.92 -5.70
CA ARG A 43 -46.36 -22.97 -4.82
C ARG A 43 -47.21 -23.68 -3.75
N GLN A 44 -46.91 -23.44 -2.48
CA GLN A 44 -47.92 -23.49 -1.42
C GLN A 44 -48.37 -22.06 -1.10
N LYS A 45 -49.69 -21.82 -1.24
CA LYS A 45 -50.34 -20.56 -0.92
C LYS A 45 -50.45 -20.43 0.61
N VAL A 46 -49.71 -19.49 1.19
CA VAL A 46 -50.03 -18.93 2.52
C VAL A 46 -50.21 -17.44 2.32
N ALA A 47 -51.46 -16.99 2.42
CA ALA A 47 -51.81 -15.58 2.41
C ALA A 47 -51.27 -14.94 3.70
N ARG A 48 -50.16 -14.20 3.59
CA ARG A 48 -49.77 -13.21 4.60
C ARG A 48 -50.28 -11.85 4.16
N SER A 49 -51.21 -11.30 4.93
CA SER A 49 -51.66 -9.92 4.83
C SER A 49 -50.47 -8.98 5.07
N VAL A 50 -49.93 -8.40 4.01
CA VAL A 50 -49.02 -7.25 4.13
C VAL A 50 -49.89 -6.02 4.34
N ALA A 51 -49.90 -5.53 5.58
CA ALA A 51 -50.37 -4.19 5.89
C ALA A 51 -49.51 -3.21 5.08
N PHE A 52 -50.16 -2.47 4.20
CA PHE A 52 -49.54 -1.44 3.38
C PHE A 52 -49.22 -0.26 4.30
N SER A 53 -47.97 -0.11 4.72
CA SER A 53 -47.52 1.12 5.38
C SER A 53 -47.78 2.30 4.44
N PRO A 54 -48.43 3.39 4.89
CA PRO A 54 -48.63 4.55 4.05
C PRO A 54 -47.26 5.09 3.62
N ARG A 55 -47.09 5.15 2.30
CA ARG A 55 -45.98 5.79 1.62
C ARG A 55 -45.91 7.23 2.14
N LYS A 56 -44.85 7.59 2.87
CA LYS A 56 -44.62 8.99 3.29
C LYS A 56 -44.63 9.83 2.02
N SER A 57 -45.66 10.66 1.89
CA SER A 57 -45.79 11.68 0.87
C SER A 57 -44.56 12.56 0.91
N PHE A 58 -43.89 12.71 -0.24
CA PHE A 58 -42.90 13.77 -0.41
C PHE A 58 -43.63 15.10 -0.20
N SER A 59 -43.32 15.75 0.91
CA SER A 59 -43.78 17.12 1.16
C SER A 59 -43.29 17.98 0.00
N THR A 60 -44.22 18.69 -0.61
CA THR A 60 -43.98 19.81 -1.52
C THR A 60 -42.79 20.63 -1.02
N THR A 61 -41.84 20.90 -1.91
CA THR A 61 -40.81 21.93 -1.73
C THR A 61 -41.50 23.25 -1.45
N THR A 62 -41.76 23.54 -0.18
CA THR A 62 -41.90 24.91 0.28
C THR A 62 -40.61 25.59 -0.10
N THR A 63 -40.67 26.54 -1.03
CA THR A 63 -39.61 27.51 -1.24
C THR A 63 -39.40 28.22 0.10
N ARG A 64 -38.53 27.68 0.95
CA ARG A 64 -38.10 28.33 2.17
C ARG A 64 -37.31 29.55 1.70
N LYS A 65 -37.97 30.70 1.66
CA LYS A 65 -37.30 31.99 1.62
C LYS A 65 -36.37 31.97 2.84
N MET A 66 -35.07 31.82 2.61
CA MET A 66 -34.11 32.18 3.66
C MET A 66 -34.45 33.62 4.02
N SER A 67 -34.66 33.88 5.31
CA SER A 67 -34.74 35.26 5.76
C SER A 67 -33.40 35.94 5.44
N ASP A 68 -33.41 37.25 5.26
CA ASP A 68 -32.17 38.00 5.06
C ASP A 68 -31.20 37.77 6.24
N GLU A 69 -31.72 37.46 7.42
CA GLU A 69 -30.96 37.05 8.60
C GLU A 69 -30.25 35.69 8.42
N ASP A 70 -30.91 34.67 7.87
CA ASP A 70 -30.28 33.38 7.54
C ASP A 70 -29.19 33.54 6.47
N TYR A 71 -29.39 34.45 5.51
CA TYR A 71 -28.41 34.77 4.46
C TYR A 71 -27.19 35.51 5.01
N LEU A 72 -27.41 36.50 5.89
CA LEU A 72 -26.33 37.21 6.58
C LEU A 72 -25.55 36.28 7.50
N ALA A 73 -26.22 35.34 8.19
CA ALA A 73 -25.55 34.33 9.01
C ALA A 73 -24.64 33.44 8.18
N PHE A 74 -25.05 33.05 6.97
CA PHE A 74 -24.21 32.29 6.04
C PHE A 74 -23.00 33.10 5.56
N LEU A 75 -23.18 34.36 5.16
CA LEU A 75 -22.07 35.23 4.75
C LEU A 75 -21.09 35.49 5.89
N ASN A 76 -21.58 35.77 7.09
CA ASN A 76 -20.74 35.98 8.26
C ASN A 76 -19.99 34.71 8.65
N LYS A 77 -20.63 33.53 8.54
CA LYS A 77 -19.97 32.24 8.78
C LYS A 77 -18.91 31.91 7.73
N ALA A 78 -19.10 32.33 6.48
CA ALA A 78 -18.11 32.16 5.43
C ALA A 78 -16.92 33.12 5.56
N ASN A 79 -17.14 34.30 6.13
CA ASN A 79 -16.11 35.31 6.37
C ASN A 79 -15.46 35.19 7.76
N GLN A 80 -15.96 34.31 8.63
CA GLN A 80 -15.34 34.02 9.92
C GLN A 80 -13.98 33.38 9.70
N ASN A 81 -12.98 33.95 10.38
CA ASN A 81 -11.62 33.46 10.35
C ASN A 81 -11.63 31.99 10.86
N PRO A 82 -11.09 31.02 10.11
CA PRO A 82 -11.15 29.60 10.49
C PRO A 82 -10.52 29.29 11.87
N SER A 83 -9.76 30.23 12.44
CA SER A 83 -9.22 30.15 13.81
C SER A 83 -10.22 30.42 14.94
N GLU A 84 -11.40 30.99 14.71
CA GLU A 84 -12.39 31.28 15.77
C GLU A 84 -13.49 30.21 15.89
N GLY A 85 -13.57 29.30 14.91
CA GLY A 85 -14.44 28.11 14.94
C GLY A 85 -13.80 26.86 15.55
N VAL A 86 -12.53 26.91 15.95
CA VAL A 86 -11.87 25.86 16.74
C VAL A 86 -12.14 26.07 18.24
N ALA A 87 -13.41 26.12 18.62
CA ALA A 87 -13.76 25.63 19.95
C ALA A 87 -13.41 24.15 19.91
N ASN A 88 -12.32 23.76 20.59
CA ASN A 88 -11.78 22.41 20.83
C ASN A 88 -12.78 21.27 20.61
N THR A 89 -13.15 21.06 19.36
CA THR A 89 -13.51 19.76 18.85
C THR A 89 -12.13 19.22 18.56
N SER A 90 -11.49 18.72 19.62
CA SER A 90 -10.81 17.45 19.49
C SER A 90 -11.86 16.49 18.91
N SER A 91 -12.08 16.60 17.60
CA SER A 91 -12.38 15.42 16.82
C SER A 91 -11.30 14.47 17.29
N THR A 92 -11.73 13.40 17.94
CA THR A 92 -11.05 12.13 17.73
C THR A 92 -11.07 11.98 16.21
N ASP A 93 -10.09 12.62 15.56
CA ASP A 93 -9.76 12.38 14.19
C ASP A 93 -9.36 10.92 14.24
N ASN A 94 -10.32 10.05 13.95
CA ASN A 94 -10.08 8.68 13.52
C ASN A 94 -9.37 8.73 12.14
N LYS A 95 -8.45 9.67 11.95
CA LYS A 95 -7.45 9.61 10.91
C LYS A 95 -6.41 8.64 11.46
N PRO A 96 -6.25 7.45 10.86
CA PRO A 96 -5.21 6.53 11.29
C PRO A 96 -3.88 7.27 11.35
N ALA A 97 -3.17 7.13 12.47
CA ALA A 97 -1.89 7.79 12.68
C ALA A 97 -0.97 7.56 11.47
N ALA A 98 -0.22 8.58 11.06
CA ALA A 98 0.73 8.43 9.97
C ALA A 98 1.81 7.41 10.36
N PHE A 99 2.14 6.49 9.46
CA PHE A 99 3.20 5.52 9.71
C PHE A 99 4.57 6.17 9.79
N LYS A 100 5.42 5.64 10.68
CA LYS A 100 6.78 6.12 10.88
C LYS A 100 7.66 5.82 9.67
N THR A 101 8.29 6.85 9.11
CA THR A 101 9.18 6.76 7.95
C THR A 101 10.66 6.88 8.28
N LEU A 102 10.98 7.57 9.39
CA LEU A 102 12.36 7.81 9.83
C LEU A 102 12.55 7.32 11.27
N GLY A 103 13.50 6.41 11.44
CA GLY A 103 14.01 5.92 12.71
C GLY A 103 15.01 6.91 13.30
N GLU A 104 15.07 6.94 14.63
CA GLU A 104 16.03 7.78 15.35
C GLU A 104 17.47 7.36 15.00
N GLY A 105 18.28 8.34 14.59
CA GLY A 105 19.70 8.12 14.23
C GLY A 105 19.93 7.36 12.91
N VAL A 106 18.89 7.20 12.07
CA VAL A 106 19.02 6.60 10.74
C VAL A 106 19.09 7.70 9.69
N ASP A 107 20.25 7.83 9.06
CA ASP A 107 20.41 8.68 7.88
C ASP A 107 20.04 7.93 6.60
N VAL A 108 19.42 8.64 5.66
CA VAL A 108 18.95 8.10 4.39
C VAL A 108 19.97 8.44 3.31
N PRO A 109 20.57 7.45 2.61
CA PRO A 109 21.58 7.72 1.60
C PRO A 109 21.11 8.64 0.47
N LYS A 110 21.99 9.53 0.00
CA LYS A 110 21.69 10.48 -1.09
C LYS A 110 21.19 9.80 -2.37
N VAL A 111 21.77 8.64 -2.71
CA VAL A 111 21.38 7.84 -3.88
C VAL A 111 19.89 7.48 -3.84
N LEU A 112 19.36 7.18 -2.65
CA LEU A 112 17.94 6.87 -2.46
C LEU A 112 17.09 8.13 -2.55
N GLN A 113 17.52 9.25 -1.96
CA GLN A 113 16.82 10.54 -2.05
C GLN A 113 16.69 11.02 -3.51
N GLU A 114 17.76 10.91 -4.29
CA GLU A 114 17.78 11.25 -5.72
C GLU A 114 16.90 10.30 -6.55
N ALA A 115 16.86 9.02 -6.18
CA ALA A 115 16.02 8.04 -6.86
C ALA A 115 14.52 8.34 -6.70
N VAL A 116 14.09 8.86 -5.55
CA VAL A 116 12.67 9.13 -5.27
C VAL A 116 12.21 10.56 -5.58
N LYS A 117 13.13 11.54 -5.65
CA LYS A 117 12.82 12.98 -5.68
C LYS A 117 11.79 13.40 -6.73
N ASP A 118 11.92 12.83 -7.93
CA ASP A 118 11.13 13.20 -9.11
C ASP A 118 10.19 12.06 -9.55
N GLU A 119 9.98 11.06 -8.70
CA GLU A 119 9.14 9.90 -8.99
C GLU A 119 7.76 10.03 -8.33
N TRP A 120 6.74 9.79 -9.14
CA TRP A 120 5.34 9.79 -8.72
C TRP A 120 4.74 8.42 -8.98
N TYR A 121 4.01 7.92 -8.00
CA TYR A 121 3.23 6.70 -8.13
C TYR A 121 1.85 7.05 -8.69
N ILE A 122 1.54 6.48 -9.85
CA ILE A 122 0.29 6.71 -10.55
C ILE A 122 -0.78 5.82 -9.92
N SER A 123 -1.74 6.45 -9.24
CA SER A 123 -2.95 5.85 -8.66
C SER A 123 -4.10 6.85 -8.79
N ASP A 124 -5.26 6.62 -8.19
CA ASP A 124 -6.38 7.58 -8.28
C ASP A 124 -6.01 8.99 -7.76
N ALA A 125 -5.03 9.08 -6.85
CA ALA A 125 -4.62 10.34 -6.21
C ALA A 125 -3.21 10.85 -6.56
N ASP A 126 -2.47 10.18 -7.47
CA ASP A 126 -1.07 10.49 -7.85
C ASP A 126 -0.17 11.00 -6.71
N GLU A 127 0.64 10.12 -6.13
CA GLU A 127 1.39 10.42 -4.90
C GLU A 127 2.90 10.36 -5.09
N LYS A 128 3.66 11.19 -4.37
CA LYS A 128 5.13 11.18 -4.45
C LYS A 128 5.73 10.06 -3.60
N PHE A 129 6.82 9.49 -4.10
CA PHE A 129 7.66 8.64 -3.27
C PHE A 129 8.37 9.45 -2.17
N GLN A 130 8.44 8.87 -0.97
CA GLN A 130 9.15 9.42 0.17
C GLN A 130 10.27 8.46 0.57
N ALA A 131 11.46 8.99 0.81
CA ALA A 131 12.57 8.15 1.27
C ALA A 131 12.38 7.72 2.73
N VAL A 132 12.71 6.48 3.04
CA VAL A 132 12.48 5.82 4.32
C VAL A 132 13.81 5.28 4.86
N GLY A 133 13.97 5.42 6.17
CA GLY A 133 15.11 4.86 6.90
C GLY A 133 14.68 4.46 8.29
N LEU A 134 14.54 3.16 8.54
CA LEU A 134 14.07 2.60 9.80
C LEU A 134 15.19 1.79 10.48
N LYS A 135 15.06 1.61 11.79
CA LYS A 135 15.97 0.76 12.57
C LYS A 135 15.40 -0.65 12.63
N SER A 136 16.20 -1.66 12.27
CA SER A 136 15.79 -3.06 12.41
C SER A 136 15.60 -3.41 13.88
N LEU A 137 14.50 -4.12 14.20
CA LEU A 137 14.14 -4.47 15.58
C LEU A 137 15.04 -5.57 16.16
N ARG A 138 15.36 -6.60 15.36
CA ARG A 138 16.13 -7.77 15.84
C ARG A 138 17.64 -7.67 15.60
N GLY A 139 18.10 -6.66 14.86
CA GLY A 139 19.49 -6.60 14.43
C GLY A 139 19.88 -7.74 13.47
N ASN A 140 18.88 -8.36 12.85
CA ASN A 140 19.04 -9.49 11.95
C ASN A 140 19.45 -9.02 10.56
N LYS A 141 20.15 -9.89 9.83
CA LYS A 141 20.58 -9.65 8.44
C LYS A 141 19.48 -9.96 7.40
N GLN A 142 18.22 -9.87 7.80
CA GLN A 142 17.05 -10.20 6.99
C GLN A 142 16.00 -9.10 7.10
N LEU A 143 15.21 -8.93 6.04
CA LEU A 143 14.06 -8.04 6.00
C LEU A 143 12.97 -8.51 6.99
N PRO A 144 12.24 -7.58 7.63
CA PRO A 144 11.22 -7.91 8.62
C PRO A 144 10.06 -8.72 8.02
N ASP A 145 9.42 -9.54 8.84
CA ASP A 145 8.12 -10.14 8.50
C ASP A 145 7.00 -9.09 8.63
N GLU A 146 5.75 -9.50 8.38
CA GLU A 146 4.56 -8.66 8.38
C GLU A 146 4.35 -7.97 9.74
N GLU A 147 4.39 -8.75 10.82
CA GLU A 147 4.12 -8.28 12.19
C GLU A 147 5.27 -7.39 12.70
N GLU A 148 6.53 -7.76 12.43
CA GLU A 148 7.70 -6.96 12.78
C GLU A 148 7.72 -5.64 12.02
N PHE A 149 7.35 -5.67 10.74
CA PHE A 149 7.26 -4.46 9.94
C PHE A 149 6.16 -3.54 10.49
N ALA A 150 4.99 -4.07 10.81
CA ALA A 150 3.90 -3.32 11.42
C ALA A 150 4.32 -2.66 12.75
N LYS A 151 5.06 -3.39 13.61
CA LYS A 151 5.64 -2.83 14.84
C LYS A 151 6.64 -1.70 14.55
N MET A 152 7.47 -1.86 13.52
CA MET A 152 8.51 -0.91 13.14
C MET A 152 7.94 0.43 12.66
N ILE A 153 6.85 0.39 11.88
CA ILE A 153 6.17 1.59 11.37
C ILE A 153 5.21 2.23 12.39
N GLY A 154 5.07 1.64 13.58
CA GLY A 154 4.16 2.13 14.62
C GLY A 154 2.70 1.92 14.27
N HIS A 155 2.34 0.78 13.66
CA HIS A 155 0.97 0.41 13.40
C HIS A 155 0.18 0.33 14.72
N TRP A 156 -1.09 0.76 14.70
CA TRP A 156 -1.94 0.80 15.91
C TRP A 156 -2.29 -0.58 16.45
N ASP A 157 -2.35 -1.57 15.56
CA ASP A 157 -2.58 -2.98 15.88
C ASP A 157 -1.66 -3.85 15.01
N PRO A 158 -0.43 -4.13 15.44
CA PRO A 158 0.54 -4.85 14.62
C PRO A 158 0.19 -6.32 14.35
N GLU A 159 -0.57 -6.97 15.22
CA GLU A 159 -0.94 -8.38 15.09
C GLU A 159 -2.03 -8.59 14.04
N ASN A 160 -2.92 -7.60 13.89
CA ASN A 160 -3.99 -7.60 12.89
C ASN A 160 -3.72 -6.58 11.76
N ALA A 161 -2.47 -6.16 11.57
CA ALA A 161 -2.12 -5.24 10.50
C ALA A 161 -2.33 -5.90 9.14
N GLU A 162 -2.99 -5.19 8.23
CA GLU A 162 -3.18 -5.64 6.86
C GLU A 162 -1.88 -5.39 6.08
N VAL A 163 -0.92 -6.29 6.23
CA VAL A 163 0.40 -6.23 5.58
C VAL A 163 0.55 -7.43 4.65
N GLU A 164 0.85 -7.16 3.39
CA GLU A 164 1.16 -8.17 2.38
C GLU A 164 2.57 -7.93 1.84
N ILE A 165 3.38 -8.99 1.77
CA ILE A 165 4.72 -8.96 1.19
C ILE A 165 4.62 -9.40 -0.26
N LEU A 166 5.04 -8.52 -1.17
CA LEU A 166 5.02 -8.71 -2.61
C LEU A 166 6.46 -8.74 -3.17
N ASP A 167 6.65 -9.51 -4.23
CA ASP A 167 7.86 -9.43 -5.03
C ASP A 167 7.84 -8.13 -5.87
N PRO A 168 9.00 -7.48 -6.11
CA PRO A 168 9.06 -6.28 -6.92
C PRO A 168 8.44 -6.41 -8.33
N VAL A 169 8.52 -7.61 -8.92
CA VAL A 169 7.97 -7.90 -10.25
C VAL A 169 6.45 -8.00 -10.23
N ASP A 170 5.87 -8.46 -9.12
CA ASP A 170 4.42 -8.54 -8.97
C ASP A 170 3.81 -7.16 -8.73
N TRP A 171 4.53 -6.28 -8.02
CA TRP A 171 4.12 -4.90 -7.77
C TRP A 171 4.30 -3.97 -8.99
N ASP A 172 5.41 -4.10 -9.72
CA ASP A 172 5.75 -3.26 -10.87
C ASP A 172 6.06 -4.11 -12.11
N GLY A 173 5.06 -4.85 -12.59
CA GLY A 173 5.19 -5.73 -13.75
C GLY A 173 5.57 -5.01 -15.05
N ASP A 174 5.26 -3.72 -15.15
CA ASP A 174 5.63 -2.86 -16.29
C ASP A 174 7.04 -2.26 -16.17
N GLY A 175 7.67 -2.36 -14.99
CA GLY A 175 9.00 -1.79 -14.72
C GLY A 175 9.03 -0.25 -14.71
N LYS A 176 7.91 0.41 -14.42
CA LYS A 176 7.81 1.88 -14.38
C LYS A 176 8.65 2.50 -13.27
N TYR A 177 8.82 1.79 -12.16
CA TYR A 177 9.48 2.24 -10.95
C TYR A 177 10.86 1.61 -10.77
N ASN A 178 11.47 1.11 -11.86
CA ASN A 178 12.82 0.55 -11.87
C ASN A 178 13.88 1.48 -11.26
N LYS A 179 13.76 2.80 -11.45
CA LYS A 179 14.67 3.78 -10.83
C LYS A 179 14.59 3.76 -9.30
N VAL A 180 13.39 3.64 -8.74
CA VAL A 180 13.17 3.50 -7.30
C VAL A 180 13.76 2.18 -6.81
N LEU A 181 13.46 1.06 -7.49
CA LEU A 181 13.99 -0.26 -7.14
C LEU A 181 15.53 -0.30 -7.15
N GLU A 182 16.16 0.27 -8.18
CA GLU A 182 17.62 0.36 -8.28
C GLU A 182 18.21 1.31 -7.25
N GLY A 183 17.55 2.43 -6.95
CA GLY A 183 17.96 3.34 -5.88
C GLY A 183 17.95 2.69 -4.51
N VAL A 184 16.88 1.95 -4.20
CA VAL A 184 16.75 1.16 -2.98
C VAL A 184 17.82 0.08 -2.93
N ARG A 185 17.97 -0.73 -3.99
CA ARG A 185 19.00 -1.78 -4.05
C ARG A 185 20.42 -1.24 -3.83
N LYS A 186 20.76 -0.10 -4.45
CA LYS A 186 22.06 0.56 -4.27
C LYS A 186 22.25 1.07 -2.85
N ALA A 187 21.21 1.63 -2.23
CA ALA A 187 21.26 2.06 -0.83
C ALA A 187 21.51 0.89 0.14
N GLY A 188 21.04 -0.31 -0.20
CA GLY A 188 21.32 -1.55 0.54
C GLY A 188 22.60 -2.30 0.14
N GLY A 189 23.44 -1.71 -0.71
CA GLY A 189 24.69 -2.36 -1.16
C GLY A 189 24.48 -3.60 -2.04
N GLY A 190 23.36 -3.68 -2.76
CA GLY A 190 23.01 -4.82 -3.61
C GLY A 190 22.20 -5.92 -2.92
N GLY A 191 21.60 -5.61 -1.77
CA GLY A 191 20.75 -6.54 -1.02
C GLY A 191 19.45 -6.93 -1.73
N ASP A 192 18.72 -7.84 -1.08
CA ASP A 192 17.35 -8.22 -1.46
C ASP A 192 16.41 -7.01 -1.32
N VAL A 193 15.42 -6.91 -2.21
CA VAL A 193 14.42 -5.84 -2.21
C VAL A 193 13.04 -6.46 -2.19
N ARG A 194 12.20 -6.02 -1.25
CA ARG A 194 10.80 -6.48 -1.13
C ARG A 194 9.86 -5.29 -1.08
N VAL A 195 8.62 -5.52 -1.47
CA VAL A 195 7.55 -4.53 -1.39
C VAL A 195 6.56 -4.95 -0.32
N TYR A 196 6.25 -4.06 0.61
CA TYR A 196 5.21 -4.27 1.61
C TYR A 196 4.01 -3.40 1.26
N LYS A 197 2.86 -4.02 1.05
CA LYS A 197 1.57 -3.34 0.88
C LYS A 197 0.89 -3.29 2.24
N VAL A 198 0.61 -2.09 2.75
CA VAL A 198 0.03 -1.88 4.09
C VAL A 198 -1.29 -1.16 3.99
N GLY A 199 -2.36 -1.76 4.49
CA GLY A 199 -3.68 -1.15 4.55
C GLY A 199 -3.76 -0.02 5.59
N ARG A 200 -4.51 1.04 5.27
CA ARG A 200 -4.80 2.13 6.23
C ARG A 200 -6.08 1.88 7.04
N GLY A 201 -6.71 0.71 6.86
CA GLY A 201 -7.93 0.29 7.56
C GLY A 201 -9.23 0.83 6.97
N ASP A 202 -9.16 1.65 5.91
CA ASP A 202 -10.33 2.16 5.19
C ASP A 202 -10.68 1.34 3.93
N GLY A 203 -9.86 0.35 3.58
CA GLY A 203 -10.05 -0.56 2.44
C GLY A 203 -9.80 0.08 1.07
N VAL A 204 -9.42 1.35 1.02
CA VAL A 204 -9.20 2.11 -0.23
C VAL A 204 -7.77 2.62 -0.31
N ARG A 205 -7.15 2.92 0.84
CA ARG A 205 -5.80 3.47 0.91
C ARG A 205 -4.79 2.42 1.32
N TRP A 206 -3.76 2.32 0.50
CA TRP A 206 -2.63 1.41 0.69
C TRP A 206 -1.34 2.21 0.73
N GLU A 207 -0.43 1.87 1.64
CA GLU A 207 0.94 2.35 1.60
C GLU A 207 1.85 1.25 1.08
N TYR A 208 2.52 1.50 -0.04
CA TYR A 208 3.53 0.63 -0.61
C TYR A 208 4.90 1.03 -0.08
N TRP A 209 5.64 0.07 0.45
CA TRP A 209 6.99 0.26 0.99
C TRP A 209 7.98 -0.64 0.28
N VAL A 210 8.85 -0.04 -0.52
CA VAL A 210 9.94 -0.72 -1.22
C VAL A 210 11.17 -0.69 -0.32
N LEU A 211 11.53 -1.82 0.30
CA LEU A 211 12.53 -1.87 1.36
C LEU A 211 13.70 -2.81 1.02
N THR A 212 14.87 -2.47 1.54
CA THR A 212 16.07 -3.31 1.55
C THR A 212 16.79 -3.21 2.89
N LEU A 213 17.67 -4.17 3.14
CA LEU A 213 18.56 -4.12 4.29
C LEU A 213 19.78 -3.25 3.97
N GLY A 214 19.98 -2.20 4.75
CA GLY A 214 21.16 -1.35 4.74
C GLY A 214 22.23 -1.81 5.74
N GLU A 215 23.39 -1.15 5.69
CA GLU A 215 24.47 -1.38 6.63
C GLU A 215 24.06 -1.04 8.08
N GLY A 216 24.61 -1.78 9.05
CA GLY A 216 24.42 -1.47 10.48
C GLY A 216 22.99 -1.67 10.98
N ASN A 217 22.30 -2.71 10.50
CA ASN A 217 20.93 -3.08 10.92
C ASN A 217 19.90 -1.99 10.66
N LYS A 218 20.06 -1.27 9.54
CA LYS A 218 19.11 -0.27 9.05
C LYS A 218 18.26 -0.90 7.97
N VAL A 219 16.99 -0.52 7.92
CA VAL A 219 16.10 -0.84 6.80
C VAL A 219 15.93 0.45 6.02
N LEU A 220 16.29 0.44 4.74
CA LEU A 220 16.28 1.62 3.88
C LEU A 220 15.31 1.37 2.73
N GLY A 221 14.65 2.42 2.25
CA GLY A 221 13.68 2.23 1.20
C GLY A 221 12.94 3.46 0.73
N ALA A 222 11.88 3.25 -0.02
CA ALA A 222 10.94 4.26 -0.42
C ALA A 222 9.54 3.85 0.00
N LYS A 223 8.69 4.82 0.35
CA LYS A 223 7.26 4.59 0.51
C LYS A 223 6.43 5.46 -0.41
N VAL A 224 5.23 5.03 -0.70
CA VAL A 224 4.23 5.86 -1.37
C VAL A 224 2.82 5.47 -0.94
N LEU A 225 1.93 6.44 -0.91
CA LEU A 225 0.50 6.23 -0.67
C LEU A 225 -0.17 5.93 -2.02
N ALA A 226 -1.12 5.01 -2.05
CA ALA A 226 -1.93 4.70 -3.21
C ALA A 226 -3.40 4.69 -2.80
N VAL A 227 -4.25 5.19 -3.69
CA VAL A 227 -5.71 5.12 -3.57
C VAL A 227 -6.22 4.17 -4.64
N GLU A 228 -6.86 3.09 -4.21
CA GLU A 228 -7.43 2.04 -5.06
C GLU A 228 -8.94 2.01 -4.82
N SER A 229 -9.71 2.57 -5.77
CA SER A 229 -11.19 2.59 -5.76
C SER A 229 -11.78 1.80 -6.91
#